data_AF-A0A952WRV6-F1
#
_entry.id   AF-A0A952WRV6-F1
#
_cell.length_a   1.000
_cell.length_b   1.000
_cell.length_c   1.000
_cell.angle_alpha   90.00
_cell.angle_beta   90.00
_cell.angle_gamma   90.00
#
_symmetry.space_group_name_H-M   'P 1'
#
loop_
_entity.id
_entity.type
_entity.pdbx_description
1 polymer ?
#
loop_
_entity_poly.entity_id
_entity_poly.type
_entity_poly.pdbx_seq_one_letter_code
_entity_poly.pdbx_strand_id
1 'polypeptide(L)'
;MPRPHRVVCVFALVVSALIASGCVGHNVINPVADGERGFSNPNSDPIPPLMIEAVRWVATRYPPEESAEWSIGVANLPEEGAAGTRFVVNLPQGVNRLVYRRVCELIGFGAAPMQPGYESLPTYHVSRIWVSGDEARVDVIRPIKGLPAGADGRPVTQPITVRLRGGLQPWRVTSHNVWSFNSLPTPPINYMPEQ
;
A
#
# COMPACT_ATOMS: atom_id res chain seq x y z
N MET A 1 -49.53 -56.80 13.39
CA MET A 1 -49.93 -55.39 13.19
C MET A 1 -48.71 -54.49 13.35
N PRO A 2 -48.12 -53.94 12.28
CA PRO A 2 -46.99 -53.02 12.37
C PRO A 2 -47.49 -51.57 12.51
N ARG A 3 -46.94 -50.80 13.47
CA ARG A 3 -47.15 -49.35 13.59
C ARG A 3 -45.95 -48.61 12.96
N PRO A 4 -46.13 -47.69 12.01
CA PRO A 4 -45.01 -46.95 11.43
C PRO A 4 -45.19 -45.43 11.60
N HIS A 5 -44.67 -44.79 12.66
CA HIS A 5 -44.58 -43.32 12.68
C HIS A 5 -43.41 -42.82 13.53
N ARG A 6 -42.20 -42.74 12.95
CA ARG A 6 -41.09 -41.89 13.42
C ARG A 6 -40.17 -41.49 12.25
N VAL A 7 -40.69 -40.75 11.27
CA VAL A 7 -39.85 -40.13 10.23
C VAL A 7 -40.41 -38.76 9.87
N VAL A 8 -40.54 -37.86 10.83
CA VAL A 8 -40.80 -36.43 10.54
C VAL A 8 -40.16 -35.63 11.67
N CYS A 9 -38.91 -35.19 11.50
CA CYS A 9 -38.35 -34.07 12.28
C CYS A 9 -36.91 -33.64 11.90
N VAL A 10 -36.28 -34.19 10.86
CA VAL A 10 -34.86 -33.88 10.56
C VAL A 10 -34.67 -32.87 9.42
N PHE A 11 -35.70 -32.51 8.66
CA PHE A 11 -35.54 -31.66 7.47
C PHE A 11 -35.56 -30.14 7.71
N ALA A 12 -35.79 -29.66 8.93
CA ALA A 12 -35.93 -28.22 9.19
C ALA A 12 -34.61 -27.48 9.48
N LEU A 13 -33.48 -28.16 9.67
CA LEU A 13 -32.24 -27.53 10.16
C LEU A 13 -31.17 -27.27 9.09
N VAL A 14 -31.38 -27.69 7.84
CA VAL A 14 -30.37 -27.57 6.77
C VAL A 14 -30.54 -26.29 5.92
N VAL A 15 -31.70 -25.62 5.98
CA VAL A 15 -31.99 -24.48 5.08
C VAL A 15 -31.49 -23.12 5.62
N SER A 16 -31.13 -23.02 6.91
CA SER A 16 -30.68 -21.73 7.49
C SER A 16 -29.21 -21.36 7.21
N ALA A 17 -28.43 -22.19 6.52
CA ALA A 17 -27.01 -21.91 6.28
C ALA A 17 -26.72 -21.14 4.97
N LEU A 18 -27.72 -20.87 4.13
CA LEU A 18 -27.52 -20.28 2.79
C LEU A 18 -27.69 -18.75 2.70
N ILE A 19 -27.99 -18.06 3.82
CA ILE A 19 -28.23 -16.60 3.83
C ILE A 19 -27.08 -15.82 4.52
N ALA A 20 -25.95 -16.48 4.80
CA ALA A 20 -24.73 -15.78 5.20
C ALA A 20 -24.00 -15.21 3.96
N SER A 21 -24.70 -14.40 3.15
CA SER A 21 -24.08 -13.52 2.17
C SER A 21 -23.31 -12.44 2.94
N GLY A 22 -22.04 -12.74 3.22
CA GLY A 22 -21.14 -11.90 3.99
C GLY A 22 -21.03 -10.50 3.41
N CYS A 23 -21.07 -9.51 4.29
CA CYS A 23 -20.84 -8.11 3.98
C CYS A 23 -19.45 -7.93 3.35
N VAL A 24 -19.38 -7.78 2.02
CA VAL A 24 -18.14 -7.40 1.33
C VAL A 24 -17.97 -5.90 1.43
N GLY A 25 -17.33 -5.44 2.51
CA GLY A 25 -16.99 -4.03 2.68
C GLY A 25 -16.03 -3.55 1.59
N HIS A 26 -16.48 -2.58 0.79
CA HIS A 26 -15.64 -1.85 -0.17
C HIS A 26 -15.06 -0.62 0.53
N ASN A 27 -13.75 -0.40 0.46
CA ASN A 27 -13.09 0.69 1.19
C ASN A 27 -12.10 1.45 0.30
N VAL A 28 -12.14 2.78 0.40
CA VAL A 28 -11.26 3.71 -0.30
C VAL A 28 -10.64 4.68 0.71
N ILE A 29 -9.33 4.67 0.87
CA ILE A 29 -8.57 5.74 1.52
C ILE A 29 -7.99 6.61 0.41
N ASN A 30 -8.67 7.71 0.12
CA ASN A 30 -8.22 8.73 -0.81
C ASN A 30 -8.00 10.06 -0.07
N PRO A 31 -6.74 10.51 0.12
CA PRO A 31 -6.47 11.82 0.71
C PRO A 31 -6.86 12.99 -0.22
N VAL A 32 -7.27 12.71 -1.47
CA VAL A 32 -7.57 13.73 -2.50
C VAL A 32 -9.07 13.92 -2.74
N ALA A 33 -9.95 13.02 -2.25
CA ALA A 33 -11.40 13.23 -2.37
C ALA A 33 -12.14 12.62 -1.17
N ASP A 34 -12.83 13.49 -0.44
CA ASP A 34 -13.78 13.12 0.61
C ASP A 34 -15.01 12.46 -0.02
N GLY A 35 -15.11 11.14 0.09
CA GLY A 35 -16.32 10.40 -0.30
C GLY A 35 -16.14 8.89 -0.15
N GLU A 36 -16.89 8.31 0.78
CA GLU A 36 -17.03 6.88 1.12
C GLU A 36 -15.88 6.24 1.92
N ARG A 37 -16.01 6.31 3.26
CA ARG A 37 -15.06 5.76 4.24
C ARG A 37 -15.65 4.50 4.89
N GLY A 38 -14.99 3.35 4.75
CA GLY A 38 -15.24 2.18 5.60
C GLY A 38 -14.10 1.90 6.60
N PHE A 39 -12.84 2.18 6.22
CA PHE A 39 -11.73 2.35 7.17
C PHE A 39 -11.19 3.77 7.05
N SER A 40 -11.49 4.61 8.04
CA SER A 40 -11.00 6.00 8.09
C SER A 40 -9.65 6.14 8.79
N ASN A 41 -9.23 5.12 9.54
CA ASN A 41 -8.02 5.15 10.34
C ASN A 41 -6.87 4.46 9.59
N PRO A 42 -5.87 5.21 9.08
CA PRO A 42 -4.72 4.61 8.40
C PRO A 42 -3.80 3.82 9.35
N ASN A 43 -4.07 3.86 10.66
CA ASN A 43 -3.32 3.14 11.69
C ASN A 43 -3.91 1.77 12.03
N SER A 44 -5.14 1.46 11.59
CA SER A 44 -5.76 0.16 11.85
C SER A 44 -5.36 -0.87 10.81
N ASP A 45 -5.30 -2.14 11.22
CA ASP A 45 -5.19 -3.23 10.26
C ASP A 45 -6.37 -3.22 9.27
N PRO A 46 -6.14 -3.54 7.98
CA PRO A 46 -4.91 -4.09 7.41
C PRO A 46 -3.97 -3.04 6.75
N ILE A 47 -4.11 -1.75 7.06
CA ILE A 47 -3.46 -0.68 6.28
C ILE A 47 -1.93 -0.66 6.37
N PRO A 48 -1.29 -0.78 7.55
CA PRO A 48 0.17 -0.74 7.64
C PRO A 48 0.89 -1.84 6.84
N PRO A 49 0.48 -3.12 6.91
CA PRO A 49 1.04 -4.18 6.05
C PRO A 49 0.95 -3.88 4.55
N LEU A 50 -0.14 -3.27 4.09
CA LEU A 50 -0.32 -2.89 2.68
C LEU A 50 0.68 -1.82 2.26
N MET A 51 0.88 -0.79 3.10
CA MET A 51 1.87 0.26 2.82
C MET A 51 3.29 -0.31 2.75
N ILE A 52 3.63 -1.19 3.70
CA ILE A 52 4.95 -1.84 3.74
C ILE A 52 5.19 -2.62 2.46
N GLU A 53 4.30 -3.55 2.12
CA GLU A 53 4.52 -4.46 1.00
C GLU A 53 4.50 -3.73 -0.35
N ALA A 54 3.59 -2.75 -0.52
CA ALA A 54 3.53 -1.96 -1.75
C ALA A 54 4.78 -1.12 -1.97
N VAL A 55 5.22 -0.37 -0.96
CA VAL A 55 6.42 0.48 -1.08
C VAL A 55 7.67 -0.37 -1.21
N ARG A 56 7.79 -1.44 -0.44
CA ARG A 56 8.89 -2.41 -0.55
C ARG A 56 9.03 -2.96 -1.97
N TRP A 57 7.93 -3.44 -2.55
CA TRP A 57 7.92 -4.00 -3.90
C TRP A 57 8.30 -2.94 -4.95
N VAL A 58 7.77 -1.72 -4.83
CA VAL A 58 8.05 -0.62 -5.75
C VAL A 58 9.50 -0.17 -5.63
N ALA A 59 10.03 0.04 -4.42
CA ALA A 59 11.42 0.43 -4.21
C ALA A 59 12.41 -0.64 -4.66
N THR A 60 12.04 -1.93 -4.56
CA THR A 60 12.85 -3.04 -5.08
C THR A 60 12.92 -3.04 -6.60
N ARG A 61 11.79 -2.84 -7.27
CA ARG A 61 11.71 -2.90 -8.73
C ARG A 61 12.16 -1.60 -9.41
N TYR A 62 11.97 -0.48 -8.73
CA TYR A 62 12.24 0.87 -9.20
C TYR A 62 13.05 1.61 -8.13
N PRO A 63 14.34 1.30 -8.00
CA PRO A 63 15.19 1.87 -6.96
C PRO A 63 15.34 3.39 -7.12
N PRO A 64 15.69 4.10 -6.04
CA PRO A 64 15.91 5.54 -6.08
C PRO A 64 17.20 5.95 -6.79
N GLU A 65 18.09 5.03 -7.16
CA GLU A 65 19.30 5.32 -7.95
C GLU A 65 19.10 5.04 -9.43
N GLU A 66 19.53 5.99 -10.27
CA GLU A 66 19.47 5.89 -11.73
C GLU A 66 20.34 4.75 -12.27
N SER A 67 21.51 4.53 -11.68
CA SER A 67 22.43 3.43 -12.00
C SER A 67 21.80 2.05 -11.78
N ALA A 68 20.90 1.93 -10.80
CA ALA A 68 20.28 0.67 -10.43
C ALA A 68 19.07 0.30 -11.30
N GLU A 69 18.42 1.27 -11.96
CA GLU A 69 17.22 1.03 -12.77
C GLU A 69 17.53 0.31 -14.10
N TRP A 70 18.70 0.55 -14.70
CA TRP A 70 19.12 -0.01 -15.99
C TRP A 70 20.06 -1.21 -15.88
N SER A 71 20.37 -1.65 -14.66
CA SER A 71 21.19 -2.83 -14.42
C SER A 71 20.38 -4.09 -14.79
N ILE A 72 20.77 -4.78 -15.87
CA ILE A 72 20.13 -6.03 -16.32
C ILE A 72 20.47 -7.13 -15.31
N GLY A 73 19.53 -7.42 -14.43
CA GLY A 73 19.69 -8.31 -13.29
C GLY A 73 19.15 -7.60 -12.07
N VAL A 74 18.32 -8.31 -11.28
CA VAL A 74 17.68 -7.84 -10.03
C VAL A 74 18.53 -6.73 -9.42
N ALA A 75 18.03 -5.48 -9.44
CA ALA A 75 18.74 -4.35 -8.88
C ALA A 75 19.31 -4.82 -7.55
N ASN A 76 20.65 -4.76 -7.39
CA ASN A 76 21.30 -5.20 -6.16
C ASN A 76 20.72 -4.33 -5.06
N LEU A 77 19.65 -4.83 -4.43
CA LEU A 77 19.09 -4.25 -3.25
C LEU A 77 20.28 -4.14 -2.31
N PRO A 78 20.51 -2.96 -1.72
CA PRO A 78 21.55 -2.84 -0.70
C PRO A 78 21.30 -3.98 0.29
N GLU A 79 22.32 -4.82 0.51
CA GLU A 79 22.26 -5.87 1.52
C GLU A 79 21.70 -5.26 2.81
N GLU A 80 20.94 -6.03 3.58
CA GLU A 80 20.37 -5.55 4.83
C GLU A 80 21.50 -5.07 5.77
N GLY A 81 21.75 -3.75 5.81
CA GLY A 81 22.89 -3.14 6.51
C GLY A 81 23.96 -2.46 5.63
N ALA A 82 23.95 -2.68 4.30
CA ALA A 82 24.69 -1.85 3.36
C ALA A 82 24.06 -0.45 3.32
N ALA A 83 24.89 0.59 3.20
CA ALA A 83 24.45 1.97 3.07
C ALA A 83 23.80 2.19 1.68
N GLY A 84 22.63 1.60 1.48
CA GLY A 84 21.76 1.90 0.35
C GLY A 84 21.48 3.39 0.29
N THR A 85 21.32 3.92 -0.93
CA THR A 85 20.90 5.31 -1.08
C THR A 85 19.58 5.52 -0.35
N ARG A 86 19.66 6.39 0.64
CA ARG A 86 18.55 6.76 1.49
C ARG A 86 17.43 7.35 0.66
N PHE A 87 16.21 6.89 0.91
CA PHE A 87 15.00 7.47 0.33
C PHE A 87 13.99 7.70 1.43
N VAL A 88 13.01 8.53 1.11
CA VAL A 88 11.99 8.96 2.06
C VAL A 88 10.65 8.38 1.65
N VAL A 89 9.86 7.98 2.63
CA VAL A 89 8.49 7.53 2.41
C VAL A 89 7.55 8.60 2.96
N ASN A 90 6.70 9.14 2.09
CA ASN A 90 5.64 10.07 2.45
C ASN A 90 4.31 9.28 2.60
N LEU A 91 3.98 8.92 3.83
CA LEU A 91 2.75 8.20 4.16
C LEU A 91 1.52 9.13 4.22
N PRO A 92 0.29 8.60 4.08
CA PRO A 92 -0.93 9.40 4.13
C PRO A 92 -1.09 10.16 5.44
N GLN A 93 -1.84 11.26 5.40
CA GLN A 93 -2.19 12.00 6.60
C GLN A 93 -2.96 11.13 7.61
N GLY A 94 -2.79 11.42 8.90
CA GLY A 94 -3.42 10.68 9.99
C GLY A 94 -2.67 9.43 10.45
N VAL A 95 -1.58 9.03 9.76
CA VAL A 95 -0.67 8.00 10.27
C VAL A 95 0.07 8.53 11.50
N ASN A 96 -0.06 7.84 12.63
CA ASN A 96 0.61 8.19 13.87
C ASN A 96 2.11 7.88 13.81
N ARG A 97 2.87 8.50 14.72
CA ARG A 97 4.34 8.39 14.75
C ARG A 97 4.85 6.95 14.82
N LEU A 98 4.24 6.12 15.67
CA LEU A 98 4.67 4.73 15.88
C LEU A 98 4.50 3.92 14.61
N VAL A 99 3.31 3.98 13.99
CA VAL A 99 3.01 3.27 12.74
C VAL A 99 3.91 3.78 11.61
N TYR A 100 4.12 5.10 11.50
CA TYR A 100 5.00 5.68 10.48
C TYR A 100 6.42 5.11 10.56
N ARG A 101 7.02 5.15 11.77
CA ARG A 101 8.36 4.61 12.01
C ARG A 101 8.42 3.12 11.71
N ARG A 102 7.43 2.37 12.19
CA ARG A 102 7.36 0.92 12.00
C ARG A 102 7.25 0.53 10.54
N VAL A 103 6.45 1.27 9.77
CA VAL A 103 6.31 1.07 8.32
C VAL A 103 7.65 1.30 7.63
N CYS A 104 8.36 2.39 7.91
CA CYS A 104 9.66 2.66 7.29
C CYS A 104 10.73 1.63 7.69
N GLU A 105 10.78 1.26 8.97
CA GLU A 105 11.69 0.21 9.47
C GLU A 105 11.44 -1.12 8.76
N LEU A 106 10.17 -1.53 8.63
CA LEU A 106 9.82 -2.78 7.96
C LEU A 106 10.00 -2.71 6.45
N ILE A 107 9.88 -1.56 5.80
CA ILE A 107 10.20 -1.44 4.37
C ILE A 107 11.66 -1.82 4.12
N GLY A 108 12.58 -1.35 4.98
CA GLY A 108 14.02 -1.59 4.84
C GLY A 108 14.66 -0.68 3.79
N PHE A 109 15.79 -1.11 3.23
CA PHE A 109 16.49 -0.44 2.10
C PHE A 109 16.89 1.03 2.33
N GLY A 110 17.04 1.45 3.59
CA GLY A 110 17.31 2.85 3.91
C GLY A 110 16.08 3.76 3.83
N ALA A 111 14.86 3.20 3.84
CA ALA A 111 13.62 3.95 3.96
C ALA A 111 13.62 4.77 5.26
N ALA A 112 13.45 6.08 5.12
CA ALA A 112 13.29 7.00 6.23
C ALA A 112 11.89 7.62 6.22
N PRO A 113 11.30 7.90 7.39
CA PRO A 113 10.07 8.68 7.46
C PRO A 113 10.34 10.12 6.99
N MET A 114 9.33 10.76 6.41
CA MET A 114 9.42 12.17 6.04
C MET A 114 9.65 13.06 7.27
N GLN A 115 10.69 13.88 7.22
CA GLN A 115 11.10 14.82 8.27
C GLN A 115 11.54 16.14 7.64
N PRO A 116 11.49 17.26 8.38
CA PRO A 116 12.06 18.52 7.92
C PRO A 116 13.52 18.36 7.52
N GLY A 117 13.88 18.83 6.33
CA GLY A 117 15.23 18.74 5.76
C GLY A 117 15.47 17.52 4.86
N TYR A 118 14.49 16.62 4.73
CA TYR A 118 14.58 15.44 3.85
C TYR A 118 13.85 15.62 2.50
N GLU A 119 13.39 16.83 2.19
CA GLU A 119 12.60 17.14 0.99
C GLU A 119 13.40 17.01 -0.31
N SER A 120 14.74 17.05 -0.21
CA SER A 120 15.66 16.86 -1.35
C SER A 120 15.92 15.40 -1.67
N LEU A 121 15.56 14.47 -0.79
CA LEU A 121 15.76 13.04 -1.00
C LEU A 121 14.69 12.46 -1.93
N PRO A 122 15.00 11.37 -2.66
CA PRO A 122 13.99 10.64 -3.43
C PRO A 122 12.83 10.23 -2.52
N THR A 123 11.62 10.70 -2.86
CA THR A 123 10.45 10.49 -2.01
C THR A 123 9.43 9.59 -2.70
N TYR A 124 9.09 8.46 -2.08
CA TYR A 124 7.97 7.61 -2.49
C TYR A 124 6.72 8.05 -1.73
N HIS A 125 5.68 8.44 -2.45
CA HIS A 125 4.44 8.86 -1.84
C HIS A 125 3.41 7.74 -1.91
N VAL A 126 2.83 7.38 -0.78
CA VAL A 126 1.64 6.53 -0.76
C VAL A 126 0.44 7.44 -0.92
N SER A 127 -0.15 7.46 -2.12
CA SER A 127 -1.20 8.42 -2.45
C SER A 127 -2.59 7.88 -2.16
N ARG A 128 -2.84 6.57 -2.34
CA ARG A 128 -4.18 6.00 -2.15
C ARG A 128 -4.11 4.54 -1.77
N ILE A 129 -5.04 4.11 -0.91
CA ILE A 129 -5.15 2.71 -0.48
C ILE A 129 -6.61 2.28 -0.58
N TRP A 130 -6.88 1.25 -1.36
CA TRP A 130 -8.19 0.63 -1.47
C TRP A 130 -8.14 -0.77 -0.91
N VAL A 131 -9.15 -1.16 -0.14
CA VAL A 131 -9.27 -2.50 0.43
C VAL A 131 -10.68 -3.01 0.21
N SER A 132 -10.83 -4.17 -0.42
CA SER A 132 -12.11 -4.83 -0.62
C SER A 132 -11.95 -6.33 -0.37
N GLY A 133 -12.49 -6.80 0.76
CA GLY A 133 -12.35 -8.20 1.19
C GLY A 133 -10.89 -8.62 1.35
N ASP A 134 -10.47 -9.62 0.57
CA ASP A 134 -9.09 -10.14 0.54
C ASP A 134 -8.21 -9.46 -0.52
N GLU A 135 -8.72 -8.45 -1.22
CA GLU A 135 -7.99 -7.69 -2.23
C GLU A 135 -7.71 -6.26 -1.78
N ALA A 136 -6.58 -5.72 -2.23
CA ALA A 136 -6.21 -4.33 -2.03
C ALA A 136 -5.50 -3.73 -3.23
N ARG A 137 -5.56 -2.41 -3.35
CA ARG A 137 -4.80 -1.63 -4.33
C ARG A 137 -4.13 -0.48 -3.61
N VAL A 138 -2.84 -0.29 -3.85
CA VAL A 138 -2.06 0.82 -3.26
C VAL A 138 -1.42 1.59 -4.40
N ASP A 139 -1.70 2.88 -4.46
CA ASP A 139 -1.02 3.78 -5.39
C ASP A 139 0.24 4.33 -4.73
N VAL A 140 1.39 3.99 -5.31
CA VAL A 140 2.71 4.49 -4.92
C VAL A 140 3.24 5.38 -6.03
N ILE A 141 3.55 6.62 -5.70
CA ILE A 141 4.14 7.58 -6.63
C ILE A 141 5.63 7.61 -6.36
N ARG A 142 6.43 7.15 -7.32
CA ARG A 142 7.90 7.17 -7.25
C ARG A 142 8.48 8.43 -7.91
N PRO A 143 9.66 8.88 -7.48
CA PRO A 143 10.40 9.90 -8.21
C PRO A 143 11.10 9.26 -9.42
N ILE A 144 11.18 10.01 -10.52
CA ILE A 144 12.01 9.67 -11.68
C ILE A 144 13.24 10.57 -11.67
N LYS A 145 14.43 9.97 -11.63
CA LYS A 145 15.70 10.70 -11.79
C LYS A 145 16.07 10.83 -13.27
N GLY A 146 16.98 11.75 -13.58
CA GLY A 146 17.51 11.95 -14.93
C GLY A 146 16.61 12.76 -15.87
N LEU A 147 15.35 13.03 -15.49
CA LEU A 147 14.49 13.94 -16.24
C LEU A 147 14.58 15.36 -15.67
N PRO A 148 14.59 16.40 -16.54
CA PRO A 148 14.50 17.77 -16.09
C PRO A 148 13.20 17.94 -15.29
N ALA A 149 13.26 18.77 -14.25
CA ALA A 149 12.06 19.15 -13.50
C ALA A 149 11.00 19.66 -14.48
N GLY A 150 9.73 19.38 -14.18
CA GLY A 150 8.63 19.90 -14.98
C GLY A 150 8.59 21.43 -14.99
N ALA A 151 7.72 22.02 -15.80
CA ALA A 151 7.56 23.48 -15.87
C ALA A 151 7.34 24.14 -14.50
N ASP A 152 6.75 23.40 -13.56
CA ASP A 152 6.46 23.84 -12.18
C ASP A 152 7.66 23.71 -11.21
N GLY A 153 8.84 23.33 -11.71
CA GLY A 153 10.04 23.07 -10.89
C GLY A 153 9.96 21.81 -10.02
N ARG A 154 8.88 21.03 -10.14
CA ARG A 154 8.69 19.77 -9.39
C ARG A 154 9.38 18.60 -10.08
N PRO A 155 9.91 17.63 -9.31
CA PRO A 155 10.47 16.41 -9.88
C PRO A 155 9.40 15.64 -10.66
N VAL A 156 9.79 15.03 -11.78
CA VAL A 156 8.90 14.17 -12.55
C VAL A 156 8.59 12.94 -11.72
N THR A 157 7.31 12.60 -11.61
CA THR A 157 6.85 11.45 -10.83
C THR A 157 6.18 10.41 -11.70
N GLN A 158 6.27 9.15 -11.30
CA GLN A 158 5.58 8.05 -11.96
C GLN A 158 4.68 7.31 -10.96
N PRO A 159 3.36 7.30 -11.17
CA PRO A 159 2.47 6.52 -10.34
C PRO A 159 2.48 5.04 -10.70
N ILE A 160 2.43 4.18 -9.69
CA ILE A 160 2.34 2.73 -9.82
C ILE A 160 1.23 2.25 -8.89
N THR A 161 0.20 1.63 -9.48
CA THR A 161 -0.83 0.94 -8.69
C THR A 161 -0.37 -0.49 -8.44
N VAL A 162 -0.10 -0.83 -7.18
CA VAL A 162 0.22 -2.19 -6.74
C VAL A 162 -1.07 -2.87 -6.31
N ARG A 163 -1.36 -4.05 -6.87
CA ARG A 163 -2.48 -4.90 -6.43
C ARG A 163 -1.97 -5.96 -5.49
N LEU A 164 -2.62 -6.09 -4.34
CA LEU A 164 -2.27 -7.05 -3.29
C LEU A 164 -3.44 -7.97 -3.01
N ARG A 165 -3.13 -9.20 -2.59
CA ARG A 165 -4.11 -10.15 -2.06
C ARG A 165 -3.64 -10.67 -0.71
N GLY A 166 -4.56 -10.74 0.25
CA GLY A 166 -4.32 -11.11 1.64
C GLY A 166 -5.51 -11.83 2.25
N GLY A 167 -5.95 -11.40 3.44
CA GLY A 167 -7.02 -12.03 4.21
C GLY A 167 -6.44 -12.90 5.34
N LEU A 168 -6.66 -14.22 5.28
CA LEU A 168 -6.08 -15.16 6.25
C LEU A 168 -4.58 -15.41 6.06
N GLN A 169 -4.03 -14.93 4.94
CA GLN A 169 -2.62 -15.06 4.59
C GLN A 169 -1.97 -13.68 4.58
N PRO A 170 -0.64 -13.57 4.81
CA PRO A 170 0.09 -12.33 4.63
C PRO A 170 -0.17 -11.72 3.25
N TRP A 171 -0.30 -10.39 3.21
CA TRP A 171 -0.48 -9.65 1.96
C TRP A 171 0.71 -9.87 1.04
N ARG A 172 0.42 -10.16 -0.23
CA ARG A 172 1.43 -10.29 -1.28
C ARG A 172 1.01 -9.55 -2.53
N VAL A 173 1.98 -9.02 -3.27
CA VAL A 173 1.73 -8.39 -4.57
C VAL A 173 1.32 -9.44 -5.60
N THR A 174 0.22 -9.20 -6.31
CA THR A 174 -0.30 -10.10 -7.35
C THR A 174 -0.12 -9.54 -8.76
N SER A 175 -0.23 -8.22 -8.90
CA SER A 175 0.01 -7.51 -10.17
C SER A 175 0.28 -6.04 -9.89
N HIS A 176 0.73 -5.32 -10.91
CA HIS A 176 0.93 -3.87 -10.84
C HIS A 176 0.51 -3.22 -12.16
N ASN A 177 0.20 -1.94 -12.11
CA ASN A 177 0.01 -1.10 -13.29
C ASN A 177 0.92 0.13 -13.18
N VAL A 178 1.69 0.39 -14.22
CA VAL A 178 2.56 1.57 -14.32
C VAL A 178 1.82 2.61 -15.14
N TRP A 179 1.62 3.79 -14.56
CA TRP A 179 0.92 4.88 -15.22
C TRP A 179 1.88 5.84 -15.90
N SER A 180 1.33 6.67 -16.79
CA SER A 180 2.08 7.77 -17.43
C SER A 180 2.64 8.75 -16.38
N PHE A 181 3.74 9.41 -16.70
CA PHE A 181 4.35 10.40 -15.82
C PHE A 181 3.36 11.51 -15.43
N ASN A 182 3.41 11.91 -14.16
CA ASN A 182 2.55 12.95 -13.58
C ASN A 182 1.03 12.72 -13.77
N SER A 183 0.59 11.48 -14.06
CA SER A 183 -0.83 11.16 -14.29
C SER A 183 -1.68 11.17 -13.01
N LEU A 184 -1.06 11.05 -11.84
CA LEU A 184 -1.71 11.22 -10.55
C LEU A 184 -1.10 12.42 -9.81
N PRO A 185 -1.91 13.23 -9.10
CA PRO A 185 -1.39 14.32 -8.31
C PRO A 185 -0.51 13.78 -7.19
N THR A 186 0.68 14.36 -7.04
CA THR A 186 1.55 14.07 -5.89
C THR A 186 0.87 14.59 -4.62
N PRO A 187 0.68 13.75 -3.59
CA PRO A 187 0.06 14.20 -2.34
C PRO A 187 0.97 15.21 -1.64
N PRO A 188 0.40 16.09 -0.79
CA PRO A 188 1.19 17.00 0.00
C PRO A 188 2.19 16.26 0.89
N ILE A 189 3.30 16.94 1.18
CA ILE A 189 4.30 16.44 2.12
C ILE A 189 3.65 16.31 3.50
N ASN A 190 3.71 15.11 4.05
CA ASN A 190 3.19 14.75 5.35
C ASN A 190 4.36 14.32 6.25
N TYR A 191 4.85 15.30 7.01
CA TYR A 191 5.89 15.06 8.00
C TYR A 191 5.40 14.09 9.06
N MET A 192 6.28 13.20 9.49
CA MET A 192 6.01 12.32 10.61
C MET A 192 5.64 13.14 11.85
N PRO A 193 4.53 12.82 12.54
CA PRO A 193 4.14 13.54 13.75
C PRO A 193 5.22 13.49 14.83
N GLU A 194 5.35 14.57 15.61
CA GLU A 194 6.31 14.66 16.71
C GLU A 194 5.94 13.80 17.92
N GLN A 195 4.64 13.53 18.13
CA GLN A 195 4.12 12.76 19.28
C GLN A 195 3.38 11.51 18.80
#